data_AF-A0A7C2F2B7-F1
#
_entry.id   AF-A0A7C2F2B7-F1
#
_cell.length_a   1.000
_cell.length_b   1.000
_cell.length_c   1.000
_cell.angle_alpha   90.00
_cell.angle_beta   90.00
_cell.angle_gamma   90.00
#
_symmetry.space_group_name_H-M   'P 1'
#
loop_
_entity.id
_entity.type
_entity.pdbx_description
1 polymer ?
#
loop_
_entity_poly.entity_id
_entity_poly.type
_entity_poly.pdbx_seq_one_letter_code
_entity_poly.pdbx_strand_id
1 'polypeptide(L)'
;MINFIPNDPLAKDGPAMRKKKPRRNRPAARAGLSFKGEIDEGLYKRGTPEFLFWQCREATLWTIEVWETLDGKLSAWGMASPKKLSLLQNAGNALNASYSQDALEFFEFTTGDKTTFSGASTDVVSHEVGHALLDVIRPDLWFTSFPETNAFHEAFGDCMAILTALSDQGTRKALLKSTPDLGKASFVDAVMEDLADGTKRHFGASFDASAPRRALNNFKWQLPTTLPTSGKPSVLTSEIHSFGRILSGC
;
A
#
# COMPACT_ATOMS: atom_id res chain seq x y z
N MET A 1 21.31 9.12 -6.62
CA MET A 1 19.96 9.71 -6.82
C MET A 1 19.08 8.69 -7.50
N ILE A 2 17.78 8.71 -7.22
CA ILE A 2 16.80 7.74 -7.73
C ILE A 2 15.54 8.45 -8.24
N ASN A 3 14.81 7.79 -9.14
CA ASN A 3 13.44 8.16 -9.48
C ASN A 3 12.48 7.55 -8.46
N PHE A 4 11.48 8.31 -8.01
CA PHE A 4 10.54 7.86 -6.99
C PHE A 4 9.14 8.45 -7.20
N ILE A 5 8.12 7.61 -7.16
CA ILE A 5 6.70 7.98 -7.26
C ILE A 5 6.17 8.19 -5.83
N PRO A 6 5.74 9.40 -5.43
CA PRO A 6 5.37 9.65 -4.03
C PRO A 6 4.01 9.11 -3.59
N ASN A 7 3.15 8.69 -4.52
CA ASN A 7 1.86 8.04 -4.27
C ASN A 7 1.70 6.85 -5.24
N ASP A 8 0.58 6.73 -5.96
CA ASP A 8 0.38 5.76 -7.06
C ASP A 8 0.72 6.38 -8.45
N PRO A 9 1.27 5.60 -9.43
CA PRO A 9 1.55 6.08 -10.78
C PRO A 9 0.34 6.56 -11.59
N LEU A 10 -0.88 6.16 -11.22
CA LEU A 10 -2.15 6.58 -11.81
C LEU A 10 -2.94 7.55 -10.92
N ALA A 11 -2.40 7.96 -9.77
CA ALA A 11 -3.00 8.98 -8.91
C ALA A 11 -3.22 10.29 -9.69
N LYS A 12 -4.48 10.55 -10.06
CA LYS A 12 -4.85 11.77 -10.78
C LYS A 12 -4.65 12.98 -9.86
N ASP A 13 -4.01 14.02 -10.37
CA ASP A 13 -3.67 15.24 -9.61
C ASP A 13 -2.67 15.01 -8.45
N GLY A 14 -2.15 13.79 -8.33
CA GLY A 14 -1.08 13.44 -7.41
C GLY A 14 0.28 14.03 -7.81
N PRO A 15 1.26 14.03 -6.90
CA PRO A 15 2.60 14.49 -7.22
C PRO A 15 3.25 13.61 -8.29
N ALA A 16 3.87 14.25 -9.29
CA ALA A 16 4.63 13.54 -10.30
C ALA A 16 5.84 12.80 -9.70
N MET A 17 6.30 11.76 -10.40
CA MET A 17 7.57 11.10 -10.11
C MET A 17 8.70 12.14 -10.03
N ARG A 18 9.53 12.04 -9.00
CA ARG A 18 10.61 13.02 -8.73
C ARG A 18 11.95 12.34 -8.51
N LYS A 19 13.01 13.10 -8.75
CA LYS A 19 14.38 12.69 -8.42
C LYS A 19 14.64 13.03 -6.95
N LYS A 20 15.14 12.06 -6.18
CA LYS A 20 15.55 12.29 -4.77
C LYS A 20 16.83 11.54 -4.43
N LYS A 21 17.44 11.93 -3.31
CA LYS A 21 18.43 11.07 -2.64
C LYS A 21 17.67 9.92 -1.94
N PRO A 22 18.14 8.67 -2.04
CA PRO A 22 17.52 7.58 -1.30
C PRO A 22 17.68 7.77 0.21
N ARG A 23 16.76 7.19 0.98
CA ARG A 23 16.87 7.05 2.44
C ARG A 23 18.04 6.14 2.77
N ARG A 24 18.70 6.41 3.89
CA ARG A 24 19.78 5.57 4.41
C ARG A 24 19.21 4.22 4.87
N ASN A 25 20.06 3.19 4.84
CA ASN A 25 19.72 1.93 5.49
C ASN A 25 19.49 2.15 6.99
N ARG A 26 18.60 1.35 7.56
CA ARG A 26 18.28 1.39 8.98
C ARG A 26 19.50 0.96 9.81
N PRO A 27 19.75 1.56 11.00
CA PRO A 27 20.82 1.13 11.89
C PRO A 27 20.65 -0.34 12.29
N ALA A 28 21.75 -1.06 12.54
CA ALA A 28 21.70 -2.48 12.91
C ALA A 28 20.93 -2.79 14.21
N ALA A 29 20.74 -1.79 15.09
CA ALA A 29 19.94 -1.89 16.32
C ALA A 29 18.42 -1.70 16.10
N ARG A 30 17.97 -1.53 14.85
CA ARG A 30 16.56 -1.39 14.47
C ARG A 30 16.13 -2.60 13.65
N ALA A 31 14.81 -2.81 13.56
CA ALA A 31 14.25 -3.81 12.64
C ALA A 31 14.73 -3.49 11.21
N GLY A 32 15.41 -4.43 10.56
CA GLY A 32 16.02 -4.26 9.25
C GLY A 32 15.15 -4.78 8.12
N LEU A 33 15.58 -4.57 6.88
CA LEU A 33 14.99 -5.22 5.70
C LEU A 33 16.05 -6.11 5.06
N SER A 34 15.60 -7.23 4.47
CA SER A 34 16.43 -8.04 3.57
C SER A 34 15.95 -7.81 2.15
N PHE A 35 16.79 -7.24 1.30
CA PHE A 35 16.43 -6.94 -0.08
C PHE A 35 16.87 -8.08 -1.01
N LYS A 36 16.06 -8.39 -2.03
CA LYS A 36 16.43 -9.35 -3.07
C LYS A 36 17.27 -8.66 -4.15
N GLY A 37 18.57 -8.91 -4.10
CA GLY A 37 19.57 -8.29 -4.97
C GLY A 37 20.04 -6.93 -4.44
N GLU A 38 21.26 -6.55 -4.79
CA GLU A 38 21.77 -5.18 -4.59
C GLU A 38 21.80 -4.48 -5.94
N ILE A 39 21.13 -3.33 -6.02
CA ILE A 39 21.06 -2.50 -7.22
C ILE A 39 21.72 -1.17 -6.91
N ASP A 40 22.66 -0.76 -7.74
CA ASP A 40 23.33 0.54 -7.61
C ASP A 40 22.33 1.70 -7.63
N GLU A 41 22.68 2.82 -7.01
CA GLU A 41 21.85 4.02 -7.09
C GLU A 41 21.77 4.52 -8.54
N GLY A 42 20.55 4.65 -9.07
CA GLY A 42 20.36 5.11 -10.44
C GLY A 42 18.99 5.70 -10.73
N LEU A 43 18.91 6.50 -11.78
CA LEU A 43 17.66 7.06 -12.31
C LEU A 43 17.01 6.08 -13.30
N TYR A 44 16.64 4.90 -12.81
CA TYR A 44 16.05 3.85 -13.63
C TYR A 44 14.65 4.24 -14.15
N LYS A 45 14.32 3.72 -15.33
CA LYS A 45 13.03 3.97 -15.98
C LYS A 45 11.92 3.20 -15.25
N ARG A 46 10.73 3.80 -15.13
CA ARG A 46 9.55 3.10 -14.59
C ARG A 46 9.32 1.78 -15.32
N GLY A 47 9.04 0.73 -14.56
CA GLY A 47 8.77 -0.62 -15.06
C GLY A 47 10.00 -1.50 -15.26
N THR A 48 11.21 -1.03 -14.93
CA THR A 48 12.38 -1.92 -14.89
C THR A 48 12.56 -2.52 -13.48
N PRO A 49 13.18 -3.71 -13.35
CA PRO A 49 13.45 -4.33 -12.05
C PRO A 49 14.22 -3.41 -11.08
N GLU A 50 15.17 -2.63 -11.60
CA GLU A 50 15.99 -1.69 -10.82
C GLU A 50 15.15 -0.52 -10.28
N PHE A 51 14.19 -0.03 -11.08
CA PHE A 51 13.24 0.96 -10.61
C PHE A 51 12.37 0.41 -9.48
N LEU A 52 11.83 -0.81 -9.64
CA LEU A 52 10.98 -1.45 -8.64
C LEU A 52 11.73 -1.70 -7.33
N PHE A 53 13.01 -2.11 -7.40
CA PHE A 53 13.87 -2.23 -6.23
C PHE A 53 13.91 -0.92 -5.43
N TRP A 54 14.26 0.18 -6.10
CA TRP A 54 14.38 1.48 -5.43
C TRP A 54 13.02 2.03 -4.97
N GLN A 55 11.96 1.82 -5.75
CA GLN A 55 10.60 2.26 -5.43
C GLN A 55 10.09 1.56 -4.17
N CYS A 56 10.10 0.22 -4.13
CA CYS A 56 9.66 -0.55 -2.96
C CYS A 56 10.52 -0.22 -1.74
N ARG A 57 11.85 -0.25 -1.87
CA ARG A 57 12.77 0.07 -0.77
C ARG A 57 12.48 1.44 -0.17
N GLU A 58 12.34 2.46 -1.00
CA GLU A 58 12.09 3.82 -0.53
C GLU A 58 10.74 4.02 0.10
N ALA A 59 9.69 3.46 -0.51
CA ALA A 59 8.34 3.52 0.04
C ALA A 59 8.30 2.82 1.40
N THR A 60 8.85 1.61 1.52
CA THR A 60 8.92 0.90 2.79
C THR A 60 9.66 1.69 3.87
N LEU A 61 10.87 2.20 3.57
CA LEU A 61 11.62 2.99 4.54
C LEU A 61 10.89 4.27 4.95
N TRP A 62 10.15 4.87 4.02
CA TRP A 62 9.33 6.03 4.33
C TRP A 62 8.18 5.70 5.26
N THR A 63 7.39 4.66 4.97
CA THR A 63 6.28 4.24 5.81
C THR A 63 6.75 3.93 7.23
N ILE A 64 7.92 3.28 7.38
CA ILE A 64 8.51 3.03 8.70
C ILE A 64 8.93 4.34 9.38
N GLU A 65 9.54 5.29 8.68
CA GLU A 65 9.87 6.60 9.27
C GLU A 65 8.61 7.32 9.78
N VAL A 66 7.51 7.27 9.02
CA VAL A 66 6.22 7.84 9.42
C VAL A 66 5.70 7.14 10.67
N TRP A 67 5.65 5.81 10.67
CA TRP A 67 5.31 5.02 11.86
C TRP A 67 6.15 5.42 13.08
N GLU A 68 7.46 5.54 12.93
CA GLU A 68 8.35 5.88 14.03
C GLU A 68 8.13 7.29 14.61
N THR A 69 7.52 8.19 13.85
CA THR A 69 7.10 9.50 14.37
C THR A 69 5.80 9.43 15.17
N LEU A 70 4.99 8.39 14.96
CA LEU A 70 3.67 8.22 15.56
C LEU A 70 3.70 7.29 16.79
N ASP A 71 4.35 6.12 16.68
CA ASP A 71 4.31 5.06 17.68
C ASP A 71 5.69 4.76 18.32
N GLY A 72 6.74 5.42 17.82
CA GLY A 72 8.10 5.28 18.32
C GLY A 72 8.93 4.24 17.56
N LYS A 73 10.14 3.99 18.07
CA LYS A 73 11.18 3.36 17.25
C LYS A 73 10.98 1.86 17.06
N LEU A 74 10.91 1.43 15.81
CA LEU A 74 10.75 0.02 15.44
C LEU A 74 12.05 -0.76 15.69
N SER A 75 12.10 -1.52 16.78
CA SER A 75 13.25 -2.33 17.21
C SER A 75 13.26 -3.75 16.65
N ALA A 76 12.08 -4.34 16.42
CA ALA A 76 11.91 -5.67 15.85
C ALA A 76 10.63 -5.73 14.98
N TRP A 77 10.58 -6.67 14.04
CA TRP A 77 9.35 -7.06 13.35
C TRP A 77 8.57 -8.12 14.15
N GLY A 78 7.48 -8.64 13.57
CA GLY A 78 6.72 -9.76 14.12
C GLY A 78 7.56 -11.02 14.36
N MET A 79 6.97 -11.99 15.07
CA MET A 79 7.70 -13.14 15.63
C MET A 79 8.41 -14.03 14.60
N ALA A 80 7.89 -14.10 13.36
CA ALA A 80 8.47 -14.94 12.31
C ALA A 80 9.83 -14.41 11.82
N SER A 81 9.95 -13.08 11.70
CA SER A 81 11.12 -12.42 11.11
C SER A 81 11.64 -11.21 11.93
N PRO A 82 11.87 -11.37 13.26
CA PRO A 82 11.98 -10.25 14.19
C PRO A 82 13.15 -9.29 13.91
N LYS A 83 14.20 -9.75 13.23
CA LYS A 83 15.37 -8.91 12.90
C LYS A 83 15.30 -8.28 11.51
N LYS A 84 14.84 -9.02 10.51
CA LYS A 84 14.83 -8.59 9.11
C LYS A 84 13.61 -9.16 8.40
N LEU A 85 12.77 -8.29 7.88
CA LEU A 85 11.67 -8.66 7.00
C LEU A 85 12.15 -8.65 5.54
N SER A 86 11.81 -9.69 4.77
CA SER A 86 12.18 -9.74 3.36
C SER A 86 11.38 -8.72 2.55
N LEU A 87 12.00 -8.09 1.56
CA LEU A 87 11.34 -7.20 0.62
C LEU A 87 11.60 -7.75 -0.79
N LEU A 88 10.54 -8.28 -1.39
CA LEU A 88 10.52 -8.83 -2.73
C LEU A 88 9.83 -7.84 -3.66
N GLN A 89 10.62 -7.03 -4.36
CA GLN A 89 10.13 -6.04 -5.33
C GLN A 89 9.39 -6.67 -6.52
N ASN A 90 9.61 -7.96 -6.75
CA ASN A 90 8.87 -8.80 -7.68
C ASN A 90 8.90 -10.27 -7.21
N ALA A 91 7.75 -10.77 -6.78
CA ALA A 91 7.50 -12.11 -6.28
C ALA A 91 6.81 -13.01 -7.34
N GLY A 92 6.48 -12.48 -8.51
CA GLY A 92 5.93 -13.24 -9.63
C GLY A 92 4.77 -12.55 -10.33
N ASN A 93 3.95 -13.37 -10.99
CA ASN A 93 2.90 -12.91 -11.88
C ASN A 93 1.52 -12.95 -11.18
N ALA A 94 1.07 -11.81 -10.64
CA ALA A 94 -0.22 -11.68 -9.97
C ALA A 94 -0.70 -10.22 -9.93
N LEU A 95 -2.01 -10.00 -9.97
CA LEU A 95 -2.64 -8.72 -9.62
C LEU A 95 -2.81 -8.65 -8.10
N ASN A 96 -1.69 -8.58 -7.39
CA ASN A 96 -1.72 -8.54 -5.92
C ASN A 96 -0.52 -7.80 -5.33
N ALA A 97 -0.57 -7.56 -4.03
CA ALA A 97 0.57 -7.34 -3.14
C ALA A 97 0.26 -8.06 -1.82
N SER A 98 1.27 -8.43 -1.04
CA SER A 98 1.02 -9.12 0.23
C SER A 98 2.12 -8.93 1.26
N TYR A 99 1.72 -8.97 2.52
CA TYR A 99 2.57 -9.28 3.66
C TYR A 99 2.32 -10.73 4.10
N SER A 100 3.37 -11.49 4.41
CA SER A 100 3.30 -12.91 4.76
C SER A 100 4.00 -13.26 6.09
N GLN A 101 4.15 -12.29 7.00
CA GLN A 101 4.99 -12.36 8.21
C GLN A 101 6.51 -12.46 7.98
N ASP A 102 6.93 -13.07 6.87
CA ASP A 102 8.33 -13.20 6.49
C ASP A 102 8.76 -12.28 5.35
N ALA A 103 7.80 -11.81 4.55
CA ALA A 103 8.07 -10.96 3.41
C ALA A 103 6.99 -9.90 3.17
N LEU A 104 7.42 -8.80 2.56
CA LEU A 104 6.61 -7.90 1.74
C LEU A 104 6.82 -8.31 0.29
N GLU A 105 5.73 -8.60 -0.42
CA GLU A 105 5.74 -9.25 -1.71
C GLU A 105 4.94 -8.41 -2.71
N PHE A 106 5.61 -7.97 -3.76
CA PHE A 106 5.02 -7.19 -4.83
C PHE A 106 5.09 -7.95 -6.13
N PHE A 107 4.17 -7.71 -7.05
CA PHE A 107 3.95 -8.55 -8.21
C PHE A 107 3.84 -7.71 -9.48
N GLU A 108 4.05 -8.37 -10.61
CA GLU A 108 3.74 -7.83 -11.92
C GLU A 108 2.57 -8.59 -12.54
N PHE A 109 1.78 -7.92 -13.37
CA PHE A 109 0.77 -8.60 -14.18
C PHE A 109 0.53 -7.87 -15.48
N THR A 110 0.53 -8.60 -16.59
CA THR A 110 0.37 -8.03 -17.93
C THR A 110 -1.02 -8.36 -18.46
N THR A 111 -1.76 -7.33 -18.89
CA THR A 111 -3.02 -7.48 -19.61
C THR A 111 -2.97 -6.69 -20.91
N GLY A 112 -2.97 -7.40 -22.04
CA GLY A 112 -2.63 -6.81 -23.34
C GLY A 112 -1.21 -6.26 -23.33
N ASP A 113 -1.03 -5.03 -23.78
CA ASP A 113 0.29 -4.37 -23.86
C ASP A 113 0.68 -3.59 -22.59
N LYS A 114 -0.14 -3.65 -21.54
CA LYS A 114 0.10 -2.92 -20.28
C LYS A 114 0.40 -3.88 -19.13
N THR A 115 1.58 -3.68 -18.53
CA THR A 115 1.98 -4.31 -17.27
C THR A 115 1.68 -3.40 -16.09
N THR A 116 1.00 -3.93 -15.08
CA THR A 116 0.83 -3.35 -13.75
C THR A 116 1.92 -3.89 -12.84
N PHE A 117 2.52 -3.04 -12.01
CA PHE A 117 3.49 -3.43 -11.00
C PHE A 117 3.01 -2.92 -9.65
N SER A 118 2.56 -3.80 -8.76
CA SER A 118 2.00 -3.34 -7.47
C SER A 118 3.04 -2.62 -6.60
N GLY A 119 4.31 -3.02 -6.71
CA GLY A 119 5.44 -2.36 -6.04
C GLY A 119 5.81 -0.98 -6.61
N ALA A 120 5.22 -0.56 -7.74
CA ALA A 120 5.44 0.79 -8.27
C ALA A 120 4.69 1.87 -7.48
N SER A 121 3.65 1.49 -6.74
CA SER A 121 2.76 2.40 -6.02
C SER A 121 3.18 2.52 -4.55
N THR A 122 3.50 3.73 -4.09
CA THR A 122 3.94 3.97 -2.70
C THR A 122 2.83 3.69 -1.69
N ASP A 123 1.58 3.97 -2.04
CA ASP A 123 0.41 3.67 -1.22
C ASP A 123 0.20 2.15 -1.06
N VAL A 124 0.32 1.35 -2.12
CA VAL A 124 0.29 -0.12 -2.03
C VAL A 124 1.44 -0.64 -1.17
N VAL A 125 2.67 -0.18 -1.41
CA VAL A 125 3.81 -0.57 -0.56
C VAL A 125 3.60 -0.18 0.91
N SER A 126 3.02 1.01 1.15
CA SER A 126 2.72 1.48 2.51
C SER A 126 1.62 0.67 3.18
N HIS A 127 0.63 0.22 2.41
CA HIS A 127 -0.45 -0.65 2.89
C HIS A 127 0.12 -1.97 3.41
N GLU A 128 0.96 -2.66 2.61
CA GLU A 128 1.58 -3.93 3.04
C GLU A 128 2.50 -3.74 4.25
N VAL A 129 3.24 -2.63 4.30
CA VAL A 129 4.05 -2.29 5.48
C VAL A 129 3.16 -2.01 6.68
N GLY A 130 1.97 -1.45 6.48
CA GLY A 130 0.96 -1.27 7.52
C GLY A 130 0.56 -2.60 8.16
N HIS A 131 0.35 -3.66 7.38
CA HIS A 131 0.13 -4.99 7.93
C HIS A 131 1.28 -5.47 8.80
N ALA A 132 2.52 -5.32 8.34
CA ALA A 132 3.71 -5.70 9.10
C ALA A 132 3.86 -4.92 10.42
N LEU A 133 3.48 -3.63 10.42
CA LEU A 133 3.51 -2.78 11.60
C LEU A 133 2.39 -3.13 12.59
N LEU A 134 1.20 -3.46 12.10
CA LEU A 134 0.11 -3.93 12.95
C LEU A 134 0.47 -5.25 13.65
N ASP A 135 1.09 -6.17 12.92
CA ASP A 135 1.56 -7.46 13.44
C ASP A 135 2.61 -7.28 14.56
N VAL A 136 3.37 -6.18 14.56
CA VAL A 136 4.31 -5.85 15.65
C VAL A 136 3.59 -5.49 16.96
N ILE A 137 2.53 -4.69 16.88
CA ILE A 137 1.83 -4.21 18.08
C ILE A 137 0.72 -5.15 18.54
N ARG A 138 0.12 -5.90 17.62
CA ARG A 138 -1.03 -6.78 17.84
C ARG A 138 -0.93 -8.04 16.97
N PRO A 139 0.07 -8.90 17.22
CA PRO A 139 0.25 -10.15 16.46
C PRO A 139 -0.93 -11.12 16.58
N ASP A 140 -1.76 -10.98 17.62
CA ASP A 140 -2.97 -11.75 17.84
C ASP A 140 -4.11 -11.43 16.84
N LEU A 141 -3.99 -10.34 16.07
CA LEU A 141 -4.92 -9.98 15.00
C LEU A 141 -4.53 -10.58 13.64
N TRP A 142 -3.38 -11.26 13.55
CA TRP A 142 -2.97 -11.96 12.34
C TRP A 142 -3.79 -13.23 12.14
N PHE A 143 -4.33 -13.43 10.92
CA PHE A 143 -5.01 -14.66 10.48
C PHE A 143 -6.14 -15.13 11.43
N THR A 144 -7.02 -14.22 11.84
CA THR A 144 -8.17 -14.58 12.68
C THR A 144 -9.34 -15.12 11.85
N SER A 145 -10.24 -15.86 12.50
CA SER A 145 -11.50 -16.29 11.88
C SER A 145 -12.59 -15.21 11.88
N PHE A 146 -12.31 -14.01 12.41
CA PHE A 146 -13.29 -12.93 12.54
C PHE A 146 -13.20 -11.95 11.37
N PRO A 147 -14.23 -11.84 10.52
CA PRO A 147 -14.22 -10.94 9.37
C PRO A 147 -13.92 -9.49 9.74
N GLU A 148 -14.46 -9.00 10.86
CA GLU A 148 -14.21 -7.64 11.33
C GLU A 148 -12.73 -7.38 11.68
N THR A 149 -12.07 -8.37 12.27
CA THR A 149 -10.64 -8.26 12.61
C THR A 149 -9.77 -8.25 11.35
N ASN A 150 -10.07 -9.12 10.38
CA ASN A 150 -9.32 -9.14 9.13
C ASN A 150 -9.56 -7.85 8.32
N ALA A 151 -10.79 -7.33 8.32
CA ALA A 151 -11.11 -6.04 7.72
C ALA A 151 -10.44 -4.86 8.44
N PHE A 152 -10.23 -4.95 9.76
CA PHE A 152 -9.41 -3.97 10.48
C PHE A 152 -7.95 -4.00 10.02
N HIS A 153 -7.42 -5.19 9.71
CA HIS A 153 -6.09 -5.36 9.15
C HIS A 153 -5.93 -4.60 7.81
N GLU A 154 -6.91 -4.74 6.93
CA GLU A 154 -7.01 -4.01 5.64
C GLU A 154 -7.12 -2.50 5.84
N ALA A 155 -8.00 -2.07 6.74
CA ALA A 155 -8.20 -0.65 7.03
C ALA A 155 -6.94 0.01 7.62
N PHE A 156 -6.19 -0.71 8.44
CA PHE A 156 -4.94 -0.23 9.01
C PHE A 156 -3.89 0.00 7.91
N GLY A 157 -3.79 -0.90 6.94
CA GLY A 157 -2.96 -0.73 5.75
C GLY A 157 -3.34 0.54 4.97
N ASP A 158 -4.63 0.72 4.68
CA ASP A 158 -5.13 1.92 3.99
C ASP A 158 -4.83 3.21 4.78
N CYS A 159 -5.00 3.20 6.10
CA CYS A 159 -4.64 4.33 6.98
C CYS A 159 -3.13 4.64 6.93
N MET A 160 -2.26 3.63 6.94
CA MET A 160 -0.82 3.84 6.82
C MET A 160 -0.40 4.39 5.45
N ALA A 161 -1.09 3.99 4.38
CA ALA A 161 -0.90 4.59 3.06
C ALA A 161 -1.27 6.09 3.05
N ILE A 162 -2.43 6.45 3.60
CA ILE A 162 -2.90 7.85 3.72
C ILE A 162 -1.93 8.68 4.56
N LEU A 163 -1.54 8.19 5.73
CA LEU A 163 -0.60 8.88 6.63
C LEU A 163 0.78 9.06 5.96
N THR A 164 1.24 8.06 5.21
CA THR A 164 2.49 8.16 4.45
C THR A 164 2.40 9.23 3.37
N ALA A 165 1.33 9.25 2.58
CA ALA A 165 1.10 10.29 1.58
C ALA A 165 1.06 11.69 2.21
N LEU A 166 0.32 11.88 3.31
CA LEU A 166 0.18 13.15 4.01
C LEU A 166 1.45 13.64 4.72
N SER A 167 2.41 12.74 4.97
CA SER A 167 3.72 13.12 5.51
C SER A 167 4.58 13.89 4.48
N ASP A 168 4.33 13.75 3.18
CA ASP A 168 5.04 14.52 2.14
C ASP A 168 4.43 15.91 1.95
N GLN A 169 5.28 16.92 2.03
CA GLN A 169 4.86 18.29 1.77
C GLN A 169 4.40 18.49 0.31
N GLY A 170 5.01 17.79 -0.65
CA GLY A 170 4.62 17.85 -2.07
C GLY A 170 3.22 17.30 -2.30
N THR A 171 2.91 16.12 -1.74
CA THR A 171 1.57 15.52 -1.72
C THR A 171 0.55 16.48 -1.09
N ARG A 172 0.82 17.05 0.09
CA ARG A 172 -0.11 18.02 0.72
C ARG A 172 -0.36 19.25 -0.15
N LYS A 173 0.67 19.79 -0.80
CA LYS A 173 0.52 20.92 -1.73
C LYS A 173 -0.30 20.53 -2.97
N ALA A 174 -0.08 19.34 -3.52
CA ALA A 174 -0.85 18.82 -4.65
C ALA A 174 -2.32 18.62 -4.28
N LEU A 175 -2.58 18.03 -3.11
CA LEU A 175 -3.92 17.84 -2.54
C LEU A 175 -4.68 19.17 -2.41
N LEU A 176 -4.09 20.17 -1.73
CA LEU A 176 -4.75 21.47 -1.53
C LEU A 176 -4.94 22.25 -2.84
N LYS A 177 -4.11 21.97 -3.85
CA LYS A 177 -4.27 22.55 -5.19
C LYS A 177 -5.40 21.87 -5.97
N SER A 178 -5.56 20.55 -5.84
CA SER A 178 -6.57 19.78 -6.58
C SER A 178 -7.95 19.84 -5.92
N THR A 179 -8.02 19.75 -4.60
CA THR A 179 -9.23 19.92 -3.80
C THR A 179 -8.94 20.70 -2.51
N PRO A 180 -9.25 22.01 -2.44
CA PRO A 180 -9.11 22.77 -1.20
C PRO A 180 -10.14 22.35 -0.13
N ASP A 181 -11.21 21.66 -0.53
CA ASP A 181 -12.21 21.05 0.33
C ASP A 181 -11.88 19.57 0.54
N LEU A 182 -11.42 19.22 1.75
CA LEU A 182 -11.03 17.84 2.09
C LEU A 182 -12.23 16.91 2.34
N GLY A 183 -13.47 17.43 2.30
CA GLY A 183 -14.69 16.61 2.26
C GLY A 183 -15.02 16.06 0.87
N LYS A 184 -14.14 16.25 -0.12
CA LYS A 184 -14.29 15.76 -1.49
C LYS A 184 -13.22 14.73 -1.84
N ALA A 185 -13.57 13.86 -2.77
CA ALA A 185 -12.69 12.82 -3.27
C ALA A 185 -11.41 13.42 -3.88
N SER A 186 -10.29 12.76 -3.59
CA SER A 186 -8.94 13.13 -3.95
C SER A 186 -8.12 11.89 -4.30
N PHE A 187 -6.84 12.06 -4.57
CA PHE A 187 -5.89 10.94 -4.73
C PHE A 187 -5.30 10.47 -3.40
N VAL A 188 -5.54 11.19 -2.30
CA VAL A 188 -5.00 10.81 -0.98
C VAL A 188 -5.94 9.87 -0.25
N ASP A 189 -7.26 10.04 -0.39
CA ASP A 189 -8.24 9.08 0.16
C ASP A 189 -8.37 7.81 -0.69
N ALA A 190 -7.92 7.85 -1.94
CA ALA A 190 -7.87 6.69 -2.82
C ALA A 190 -6.59 5.89 -2.59
N VAL A 191 -6.70 4.58 -2.59
CA VAL A 191 -5.56 3.65 -2.53
C VAL A 191 -5.63 2.73 -3.74
N MET A 192 -4.47 2.32 -4.25
CA MET A 192 -4.22 1.27 -5.24
C MET A 192 -4.73 1.53 -6.66
N GLU A 193 -4.60 2.75 -7.19
CA GLU A 193 -5.14 3.08 -8.51
C GLU A 193 -4.59 2.24 -9.68
N ASP A 194 -3.28 1.97 -9.75
CA ASP A 194 -2.72 1.14 -10.84
C ASP A 194 -3.05 -0.34 -10.70
N LEU A 195 -3.15 -0.83 -9.45
CA LEU A 195 -3.58 -2.20 -9.20
C LEU A 195 -5.05 -2.38 -9.56
N ALA A 196 -5.91 -1.44 -9.18
CA ALA A 196 -7.32 -1.42 -9.55
C ALA A 196 -7.52 -1.32 -11.07
N ASP A 197 -6.72 -0.53 -11.77
CA ASP A 197 -6.72 -0.48 -13.24
C ASP A 197 -6.31 -1.83 -13.86
N GLY A 198 -5.28 -2.49 -13.33
CA GLY A 198 -4.88 -3.84 -13.73
C GLY A 198 -6.00 -4.86 -13.56
N THR A 199 -6.61 -4.87 -12.38
CA THR A 199 -7.77 -5.71 -12.05
C THR A 199 -8.94 -5.44 -12.99
N LYS A 200 -9.25 -4.17 -13.25
CA LYS A 200 -10.32 -3.78 -14.18
C LYS A 200 -10.07 -4.28 -15.60
N ARG A 201 -8.84 -4.17 -16.10
CA ARG A 201 -8.49 -4.65 -17.45
C ARG A 201 -8.59 -6.17 -17.56
N HIS A 202 -8.22 -6.90 -16.52
CA HIS A 202 -8.18 -8.36 -16.55
C HIS A 202 -9.54 -9.01 -16.25
N PHE A 203 -10.20 -8.62 -15.15
CA PHE A 203 -11.44 -9.23 -14.66
C PHE A 203 -12.71 -8.44 -15.02
N GLY A 204 -12.55 -7.22 -15.56
CA GLY A 204 -13.66 -6.35 -15.94
C GLY A 204 -14.09 -5.38 -14.84
N ALA A 205 -14.81 -4.32 -15.24
CA ALA A 205 -15.19 -3.20 -14.38
C ALA A 205 -16.26 -3.53 -13.31
N SER A 206 -16.76 -4.76 -13.27
CA SER A 206 -17.69 -5.22 -12.24
C SER A 206 -17.01 -6.06 -11.15
N PHE A 207 -15.70 -6.32 -11.27
CA PHE A 207 -14.94 -7.02 -10.24
C PHE A 207 -14.70 -6.10 -9.04
N ASP A 208 -14.70 -6.63 -7.81
CA ASP A 208 -14.71 -5.83 -6.58
C ASP A 208 -13.52 -4.86 -6.50
N ALA A 209 -12.31 -5.36 -6.74
CA ALA A 209 -11.08 -4.57 -6.75
C ALA A 209 -10.81 -3.80 -8.07
N SER A 210 -11.81 -3.63 -8.95
CA SER A 210 -11.64 -2.91 -10.24
C SER A 210 -11.74 -1.38 -10.13
N ALA A 211 -11.86 -0.85 -8.92
CA ALA A 211 -11.72 0.57 -8.62
C ALA A 211 -10.90 0.78 -7.33
N PRO A 212 -10.22 1.92 -7.19
CA PRO A 212 -9.49 2.26 -5.96
C PRO A 212 -10.43 2.21 -4.75
N ARG A 213 -9.97 1.66 -3.64
CA ARG A 213 -10.68 1.83 -2.36
C ARG A 213 -10.57 3.28 -1.93
N ARG A 214 -11.62 3.80 -1.29
CA ARG A 214 -11.66 5.20 -0.83
C ARG A 214 -12.02 5.28 0.64
N ALA A 215 -11.22 6.03 1.41
CA ALA A 215 -11.58 6.43 2.76
C ALA A 215 -12.81 7.37 2.76
N LEU A 216 -12.95 8.24 1.75
CA LEU A 216 -14.18 9.02 1.62
C LEU A 216 -15.30 8.15 1.03
N ASN A 217 -16.12 7.55 1.89
CA ASN A 217 -17.22 6.67 1.51
C ASN A 217 -18.39 6.74 2.52
N ASN A 218 -19.56 6.23 2.11
CA ASN A 218 -20.78 6.25 2.93
C ASN A 218 -21.18 4.86 3.44
N PHE A 219 -20.28 3.87 3.40
CA PHE A 219 -20.61 2.53 3.87
C PHE A 219 -20.88 2.55 5.37
N LYS A 220 -21.81 1.69 5.79
CA LYS A 220 -22.20 1.53 7.18
C LYS A 220 -22.04 0.07 7.56
N TRP A 221 -21.64 -0.15 8.80
CA TRP A 221 -21.52 -1.49 9.34
C TRP A 221 -22.83 -2.26 9.18
N GLN A 222 -22.69 -3.50 8.73
CA GLN A 222 -23.74 -4.51 8.68
C GLN A 222 -23.11 -5.82 9.15
N LEU A 223 -23.93 -6.74 9.64
CA LEU A 223 -23.45 -8.05 10.03
C LEU A 223 -22.80 -8.72 8.80
N PRO A 224 -21.53 -9.20 8.86
CA PRO A 224 -20.86 -9.75 7.69
C PRO A 224 -21.63 -10.89 7.01
N THR A 225 -22.37 -11.70 7.77
CA THR A 225 -23.20 -12.79 7.25
C THR A 225 -24.42 -12.35 6.46
N THR A 226 -24.82 -11.06 6.54
CA THR A 226 -25.92 -10.50 5.73
C THR A 226 -25.42 -9.82 4.46
N LEU A 227 -24.09 -9.69 4.28
CA LEU A 227 -23.50 -9.07 3.10
C LEU A 227 -23.18 -10.11 2.02
N PRO A 228 -23.22 -9.72 0.73
CA PRO A 228 -22.73 -10.56 -0.35
C PRO A 228 -21.22 -10.82 -0.19
N THR A 229 -20.74 -11.98 -0.62
CA THR A 229 -19.30 -12.34 -0.55
C THR A 229 -18.45 -11.70 -1.65
N SER A 230 -19.09 -11.13 -2.67
CA SER A 230 -18.44 -10.39 -3.76
C SER A 230 -19.43 -9.40 -4.38
N GLY A 231 -18.91 -8.42 -5.11
CA GLY A 231 -19.74 -7.38 -5.69
C GLY A 231 -18.94 -6.44 -6.59
N LYS A 232 -19.65 -5.45 -7.16
CA LYS A 232 -19.00 -4.34 -7.85
C LYS A 232 -18.33 -3.42 -6.82
N PRO A 233 -17.34 -2.59 -7.21
CA PRO A 233 -16.64 -1.74 -6.27
C PRO A 233 -17.54 -0.80 -5.44
N SER A 234 -18.73 -0.43 -5.95
CA SER A 234 -19.69 0.42 -5.23
C SER A 234 -20.52 -0.31 -4.16
N VAL A 235 -20.38 -1.62 -4.04
CA VAL A 235 -21.16 -2.47 -3.12
C VAL A 235 -20.26 -2.85 -1.94
N LEU A 236 -20.80 -2.76 -0.72
CA LEU A 236 -20.17 -3.32 0.46
C LEU A 236 -20.37 -4.84 0.45
N THR A 237 -19.29 -5.58 0.61
CA THR A 237 -19.28 -7.06 0.61
C THR A 237 -18.65 -7.53 1.93
N SER A 238 -18.79 -8.82 2.25
CA SER A 238 -18.11 -9.46 3.40
C SER A 238 -16.66 -9.84 3.11
N GLU A 239 -16.19 -9.59 1.89
CA GLU A 239 -14.78 -9.66 1.53
C GLU A 239 -13.98 -8.63 2.36
N ILE A 240 -12.83 -9.03 2.90
CA ILE A 240 -12.12 -8.27 3.95
C ILE A 240 -11.66 -6.89 3.48
N HIS A 241 -11.20 -6.75 2.23
CA HIS A 241 -10.75 -5.48 1.67
C HIS A 241 -11.94 -4.55 1.45
N SER A 242 -13.06 -5.11 0.99
CA SER A 242 -14.31 -4.37 0.81
C SER A 242 -14.89 -3.91 2.15
N PHE A 243 -14.92 -4.80 3.15
CA PHE A 243 -15.46 -4.52 4.48
C PHE A 243 -14.59 -3.55 5.28
N GLY A 244 -13.26 -3.59 5.08
CA GLY A 244 -12.30 -2.67 5.71
C GLY A 244 -12.59 -1.19 5.44
N ARG A 245 -13.26 -0.86 4.33
CA ARG A 245 -13.68 0.51 3.99
C ARG A 245 -14.62 1.16 5.02
N ILE A 246 -15.31 0.37 5.85
CA ILE A 246 -16.11 0.90 6.96
C ILE A 246 -15.20 1.52 8.03
N LEU A 247 -14.02 0.93 8.23
CA LEU A 247 -13.10 1.29 9.32
C LEU A 247 -12.11 2.38 8.91
N SER A 248 -11.65 2.37 7.65
CA SER A 248 -10.87 3.48 7.09
C SER A 248 -11.74 4.68 6.70
N GLY A 249 -13.07 4.48 6.65
CA GLY A 249 -14.02 5.46 6.16
C GLY A 249 -14.45 6.53 7.16
N CYS A 250 -14.76 7.73 6.67
CA CYS A 250 -15.35 8.83 7.45
C CYS A 250 -16.51 9.52 6.72
#